data_AF-A0A9J9B841-F1
#
_entry.id   AF-A0A9J9B841-F1
#
_cell.length_a   1.000
_cell.length_b   1.000
_cell.length_c   1.000
_cell.angle_alpha   90.00
_cell.angle_beta   90.00
_cell.angle_gamma   90.00
#
_symmetry.space_group_name_H-M   'P 1'
#
loop_
_entity.id
_entity.type
_entity.pdbx_description
1 polymer ?
#
loop_
_entity_poly.entity_id
_entity_poly.type
_entity_poly.pdbx_seq_one_letter_code
_entity_poly.pdbx_strand_id
1 'polypeptide(L)'
;MIYLSYYPYKKFKLSFQLKRLTSGGWSGGMSQFINQNGGWKSSGQKWFGGTLTGEWQLVEIEFDGLDWPDTQTSFEVNLMTSGHTWYADDFVLEEVPTAP
;
A
#
# COMPACT_ATOMS: atom_id res chain seq x y z
N MET A 1 1.55 2.01 14.50
CA MET A 1 2.50 0.98 14.03
C MET A 1 1.78 -0.35 14.14
N ILE A 2 1.47 -0.99 13.00
CA ILE A 2 0.81 -2.29 12.97
C ILE A 2 1.93 -3.33 12.93
N TYR A 3 1.94 -4.28 13.88
CA TYR A 3 2.88 -5.40 13.89
C TYR A 3 2.27 -6.54 13.07
N LEU A 4 2.89 -6.87 11.94
CA LEU A 4 2.49 -8.01 11.11
C LEU A 4 3.42 -9.18 11.44
N SER A 5 2.85 -10.27 11.95
CA SER A 5 3.59 -11.51 12.17
C SER A 5 3.97 -12.17 10.83
N TYR A 6 5.20 -12.68 10.74
CA TYR A 6 5.81 -13.29 9.55
C TYR A 6 5.05 -14.51 9.03
N TYR A 7 4.84 -14.54 7.72
CA TYR A 7 4.42 -15.74 7.01
C TYR A 7 4.98 -15.76 5.58
N PRO A 8 6.06 -16.52 5.32
CA PRO A 8 6.52 -16.75 3.97
C PRO A 8 5.40 -17.48 3.20
N TYR A 9 5.30 -17.23 1.88
CA TYR A 9 4.30 -17.82 0.97
C TYR A 9 2.85 -17.30 1.09
N LYS A 10 2.58 -16.32 1.96
CA LYS A 10 1.26 -15.69 2.02
C LYS A 10 1.12 -14.55 1.03
N LYS A 11 -0.09 -14.30 0.55
CA LYS A 11 -0.42 -13.08 -0.20
C LYS A 11 -1.16 -12.14 0.74
N PHE A 12 -0.93 -10.84 0.57
CA PHE A 12 -1.62 -9.81 1.33
C PHE A 12 -2.35 -8.88 0.38
N LYS A 13 -3.52 -8.42 0.78
CA LYS A 13 -4.26 -7.38 0.09
C LYS A 13 -4.34 -6.16 0.98
N LEU A 14 -3.83 -5.06 0.48
CA LEU A 14 -4.10 -3.73 1.00
C LEU A 14 -5.31 -3.17 0.27
N SER A 15 -6.27 -2.65 1.01
CA SER A 15 -7.32 -1.80 0.47
C SER A 15 -7.50 -0.52 1.28
N PHE A 16 -7.89 0.56 0.61
CA PHE A 16 -8.24 1.84 1.25
C PHE A 16 -9.09 2.70 0.32
N GLN A 17 -9.87 3.62 0.90
CA GLN A 17 -10.59 4.65 0.16
C GLN A 17 -9.68 5.84 -0.05
N LEU A 18 -9.65 6.38 -1.27
CA LEU A 18 -8.86 7.55 -1.63
C LEU A 18 -9.75 8.56 -2.36
N LYS A 19 -9.70 9.82 -1.93
CA LYS A 19 -10.34 10.95 -2.60
C LYS A 19 -9.34 12.07 -2.79
N ARG A 20 -9.29 12.57 -4.02
CA ARG A 20 -8.48 13.74 -4.37
C ARG A 20 -9.33 15.00 -4.30
N LEU A 21 -8.80 16.10 -3.75
CA LEU A 21 -9.55 17.36 -3.66
C LEU A 21 -9.15 18.38 -4.73
N THR A 22 -7.93 18.27 -5.26
CA THR A 22 -7.42 19.14 -6.32
C THR A 22 -7.79 18.55 -7.68
N SER A 23 -8.09 19.37 -8.70
CA SER A 23 -8.37 18.90 -10.07
C SER A 23 -7.14 18.97 -11.00
N GLY A 24 -7.17 18.20 -12.09
CA GLY A 24 -6.18 18.27 -13.20
C GLY A 24 -4.93 17.40 -13.04
N GLY A 25 -4.36 16.92 -14.16
CA GLY A 25 -3.13 16.12 -14.16
C GLY A 25 -3.29 14.68 -13.65
N TRP A 26 -2.27 13.85 -13.89
CA TRP A 26 -2.19 12.50 -13.33
C TRP A 26 -2.25 12.58 -11.80
N SER A 27 -2.82 11.55 -11.20
CA SER A 27 -2.84 11.43 -9.76
C SER A 27 -2.72 9.97 -9.38
N GLY A 28 -2.12 9.73 -8.23
CA GLY A 28 -1.82 8.38 -7.78
C GLY A 28 -0.61 8.36 -6.87
N GLY A 29 -0.14 7.15 -6.62
CA GLY A 29 0.91 6.90 -5.67
C GLY A 29 1.54 5.54 -5.86
N MET A 30 2.37 5.19 -4.90
CA MET A 30 2.92 3.85 -4.81
C MET A 30 2.81 3.33 -3.39
N SER A 31 2.87 2.01 -3.29
CA SER A 31 2.89 1.33 -2.01
C SER A 31 3.87 0.17 -2.05
N GLN A 32 4.50 -0.10 -0.90
CA GLN A 32 5.45 -1.18 -0.73
C GLN A 32 5.54 -1.57 0.75
N PHE A 33 5.97 -2.80 1.00
CA PHE A 33 6.55 -3.16 2.28
C PHE A 33 8.03 -2.80 2.29
N ILE A 34 8.52 -2.40 3.46
CA ILE A 34 9.93 -2.14 3.72
C ILE A 34 10.32 -2.94 4.95
N ASN A 35 11.50 -3.56 4.91
CA ASN A 35 12.12 -4.14 6.10
C ASN A 35 13.50 -3.52 6.29
N GLN A 36 13.80 -3.11 7.52
CA GLN A 36 15.07 -2.44 7.87
C GLN A 36 16.03 -3.34 8.66
N ASN A 37 15.64 -4.59 8.94
CA ASN A 37 16.47 -5.52 9.68
C ASN A 37 17.67 -5.98 8.83
N GLY A 38 18.87 -5.57 9.24
CA GLY A 38 20.11 -5.87 8.53
C GLY A 38 20.31 -5.07 7.24
N GLY A 39 19.57 -3.96 7.05
CA GLY A 39 19.62 -3.11 5.87
C GLY A 39 18.26 -2.92 5.20
N TRP A 40 18.20 -2.01 4.23
CA TRP A 40 16.95 -1.69 3.54
C TRP A 40 16.58 -2.79 2.53
N LYS A 41 15.38 -3.36 2.67
CA LYS A 41 14.75 -4.30 1.74
C LYS A 41 13.35 -3.79 1.39
N SER A 42 12.90 -4.00 0.16
CA SER A 42 11.58 -3.58 -0.32
C SER A 42 10.89 -4.68 -1.11
N SER A 43 9.55 -4.68 -1.06
CA SER A 43 8.73 -5.62 -1.81
C SER A 43 8.60 -5.30 -3.29
N GLY A 44 9.28 -4.26 -3.74
CA GLY A 44 8.98 -3.60 -4.99
C GLY A 44 7.77 -2.68 -4.83
N GLN A 45 7.84 -1.55 -5.53
CA GLN A 45 6.77 -0.56 -5.55
C GLN A 45 5.61 -1.05 -6.40
N LYS A 46 4.40 -0.97 -5.86
CA LYS A 46 3.15 -1.16 -6.60
C LYS A 46 2.48 0.18 -6.76
N TRP A 47 2.34 0.60 -8.01
CA TRP A 47 1.75 1.89 -8.38
C TRP A 47 0.24 1.77 -8.45
N PHE A 48 -0.46 2.80 -7.99
CA PHE A 48 -1.92 2.92 -8.08
C PHE A 48 -2.31 4.29 -8.63
N GLY A 49 -3.44 4.32 -9.33
CA GLY A 49 -4.03 5.54 -9.87
C GLY A 49 -4.92 6.28 -8.86
N GLY A 50 -5.09 7.57 -9.08
CA GLY A 50 -6.01 8.48 -8.42
C GLY A 50 -7.28 8.75 -9.25
N THR A 51 -8.35 9.25 -8.63
CA THR A 51 -9.49 9.78 -9.41
C THR A 51 -9.19 11.16 -9.98
N LEU A 52 -9.72 11.43 -11.17
CA LEU A 52 -9.67 12.76 -11.79
C LEU A 52 -10.86 13.65 -11.41
N THR A 53 -11.93 13.03 -10.90
CA THR A 53 -13.24 13.67 -10.70
C THR A 53 -13.46 14.13 -9.26
N GLY A 54 -12.50 13.87 -8.36
CA GLY A 54 -12.64 14.17 -6.95
C GLY A 54 -13.65 13.27 -6.24
N GLU A 55 -14.03 12.15 -6.85
CA GLU A 55 -14.82 11.10 -6.20
C GLU A 55 -13.94 10.21 -5.32
N TRP A 56 -14.57 9.55 -4.35
CA TRP A 56 -13.95 8.45 -3.62
C TRP A 56 -13.74 7.26 -4.56
N GLN A 57 -12.58 6.61 -4.46
CA GLN A 57 -12.31 5.34 -5.10
C GLN A 57 -11.72 4.36 -4.10
N LEU A 58 -12.05 3.09 -4.30
CA LEU A 58 -11.36 1.99 -3.64
C LEU A 58 -10.03 1.73 -4.37
N VAL A 59 -8.93 1.78 -3.64
CA VAL A 59 -7.62 1.31 -4.10
C VAL A 59 -7.39 -0.07 -3.52
N GLU A 60 -7.01 -1.03 -4.37
CA GLU A 60 -6.68 -2.40 -3.96
C GLU A 60 -5.32 -2.80 -4.53
N ILE A 61 -4.43 -3.27 -3.66
CA ILE A 61 -3.07 -3.64 -4.02
C ILE A 61 -2.72 -4.97 -3.37
N GLU A 62 -2.36 -5.96 -4.19
CA GLU A 62 -1.91 -7.25 -3.70
C GLU A 62 -0.40 -7.32 -3.63
N PHE A 63 0.14 -7.87 -2.55
CA PHE A 63 1.56 -8.12 -2.35
C PHE A 63 1.80 -9.61 -2.11
N ASP A 64 2.80 -10.15 -2.78
CA ASP A 64 3.33 -11.45 -2.40
C ASP A 64 4.17 -11.27 -1.13
N GLY A 65 3.94 -12.13 -0.14
CA GLY A 65 4.70 -12.19 1.09
C GLY A 65 6.14 -12.57 0.78
N LEU A 66 7.07 -11.80 1.34
CA LEU A 66 8.50 -11.99 1.14
C LEU A 66 9.12 -12.67 2.34
N ASP A 67 10.20 -13.40 2.09
CA ASP A 67 10.96 -14.06 3.14
C ASP A 67 11.81 -13.05 3.92
N TRP A 68 11.16 -12.27 4.77
CA TRP A 68 11.78 -11.28 5.64
C TRP A 68 11.55 -11.60 7.12
N PRO A 69 12.50 -11.29 8.00
CA PRO A 69 12.27 -11.37 9.44
C PRO A 69 10.97 -10.65 9.86
N ASP A 70 10.25 -11.19 10.83
CA ASP A 70 9.03 -10.63 11.44
C ASP A 70 9.23 -9.27 12.11
N THR A 71 10.48 -8.86 12.31
CA THR A 71 10.83 -7.61 12.97
C THR A 71 11.19 -6.51 11.96
N GLN A 72 10.86 -5.27 12.33
CA GLN A 72 11.21 -4.06 11.56
C GLN A 72 10.62 -3.99 10.15
N THR A 73 9.48 -4.67 9.94
CA THR A 73 8.67 -4.50 8.73
C THR A 73 7.72 -3.33 8.91
N SER A 74 7.72 -2.41 7.95
CA SER A 74 6.74 -1.35 7.80
C SER A 74 6.02 -1.47 6.47
N PHE A 75 4.84 -0.89 6.43
CA PHE A 75 4.03 -0.75 5.23
C PHE A 75 3.92 0.74 4.89
N GLU A 76 4.06 1.09 3.61
CA GLU A 76 4.13 2.47 3.14
C GLU A 76 3.09 2.73 2.04
N VAL A 77 2.44 3.90 2.11
CA VAL A 77 1.62 4.47 1.04
C VAL A 77 2.12 5.89 0.78
N ASN A 78 2.64 6.11 -0.41
CA ASN A 78 3.16 7.41 -0.84
C ASN A 78 2.27 8.00 -1.93
N LEU A 79 1.73 9.18 -1.66
CA LEU A 79 0.97 9.96 -2.64
C LEU A 79 1.95 10.79 -3.46
N MET A 80 2.16 10.42 -4.73
CA MET A 80 3.27 10.91 -5.56
C MET A 80 2.91 12.15 -6.37
N THR A 81 1.88 12.89 -5.96
CA THR A 81 1.39 14.06 -6.70
C THR A 81 1.54 15.33 -5.88
N SER A 82 2.61 16.09 -6.17
CA SER A 82 2.94 17.33 -5.45
C SER A 82 1.84 18.39 -5.61
N GLY A 83 1.58 19.14 -4.54
CA GLY A 83 0.58 20.22 -4.51
C GLY A 83 -0.88 19.75 -4.47
N HIS A 84 -1.12 18.43 -4.37
CA HIS A 84 -2.47 17.88 -4.29
C HIS A 84 -2.87 17.60 -2.85
N THR A 85 -4.12 17.89 -2.50
CA THR A 85 -4.71 17.50 -1.21
C THR A 85 -5.53 16.23 -1.39
N TRP A 86 -5.41 15.33 -0.41
CA TRP A 86 -6.02 14.02 -0.43
C TRP A 86 -6.73 13.73 0.88
N TYR A 87 -7.83 13.01 0.80
CA TYR A 87 -8.38 12.24 1.90
C TYR A 87 -8.11 10.76 1.64
N ALA A 88 -7.67 10.06 2.67
CA ALA A 88 -7.52 8.61 2.65
C ALA A 88 -8.15 8.05 3.92
N ASP A 89 -8.95 7.01 3.77
CA ASP A 89 -9.71 6.40 4.87
C ASP A 89 -9.84 4.89 4.66
N ASP A 90 -10.36 4.18 5.67
CA ASP A 90 -10.70 2.76 5.61
C ASP A 90 -9.53 1.85 5.19
N PHE A 91 -8.33 2.09 5.74
CA PHE A 91 -7.18 1.23 5.49
C PHE A 91 -7.39 -0.17 6.08
N VAL A 92 -7.35 -1.17 5.21
CA VAL A 92 -7.40 -2.59 5.57
C VAL A 92 -6.18 -3.28 4.97
N LEU A 93 -5.52 -4.08 5.79
CA LEU A 93 -4.49 -4.99 5.34
C LEU A 93 -4.87 -6.39 5.81
N GLU A 94 -5.11 -7.28 4.86
CA GLU A 94 -5.57 -8.63 5.12
C GLU A 94 -4.73 -9.67 4.39
N GLU A 95 -4.68 -10.87 4.95
CA GLU A 95 -4.14 -12.04 4.28
C GLU A 95 -5.15 -12.52 3.22
N VAL A 96 -4.66 -12.77 2.01
CA VAL A 96 -5.41 -13.44 0.95
C VAL A 96 -5.23 -14.94 1.15
N PRO A 97 -6.30 -15.70 1.45
CA PRO A 97 -6.20 -17.14 1.61
C PRO A 97 -5.65 -17.77 0.34
N THR A 98 -4.58 -18.55 0.46
CA THR A 98 -4.16 -19.44 -0.63
C THR A 98 -5.18 -20.57 -0.72
N ALA A 99 -5.66 -20.87 -1.94
CA ALA A 99 -6.50 -22.03 -2.17
C ALA A 99 -5.80 -23.30 -1.62
N PRO A 100 -6.55 -24.23 -1.01
CA PRO A 100 -6.00 -25.43 -0.39
C PRO A 100 -5.24 -26.33 -1.37
#